data_AF-A0AAD3Y1U0-F1
#
_entry.id   AF-A0AAD3Y1U0-F1
#
_cell.length_a   1.000
_cell.length_b   1.000
_cell.length_c   1.000
_cell.angle_alpha   90.00
_cell.angle_beta   90.00
_cell.angle_gamma   90.00
#
_symmetry.space_group_name_H-M   'P 1'
#
loop_
_entity.id
_entity.type
_entity.pdbx_description
1 polymer ?
#
loop_
_entity_poly.entity_id
_entity_poly.type
_entity_poly.pdbx_seq_one_letter_code
_entity_poly.pdbx_strand_id
1 'polypeptide(L)'
;MVHPALFIKAMEGIIRCGGHHLALVVSIFSFFLPVCKSLNYGEALHKSLLYFATQRSGPTGGGWSHGSLLLATAGGHDNITASLQSRPNQTRVRCGGGTSAAMAAASIVFRTTNPSYSSMLLEHAEQLFEFGDEYRGKYDDSIEEVRGYYPSSSGYNDELLWASLWLYKATKRDYYLSFALRNALSFGGIAWPVNEFSWDIKYAGLQIIASMLLTEEMHKKQEKILKEYQSRGEHYLCGCLNLNKVDNVKRTRGGLLYTRQWNNMQYVSNAAFLLTVYSELLQATNQKLHCHRGKMGPEEILSFAKSQIDYILGDNPMAISYLVGFGPTYPQRVHHRGSSLPSYTKSREFIGCMQGYSYWRDPNPNVLVGALVGGPDLNDEFRDERSNYMQTEACKYNTAPLVGVFAKLHSLENDS
;
A
#
# COMPACT_ATOMS: atom_id res chain seq x y z
N MET A 1 -14.73 4.30 64.35
CA MET A 1 -14.90 3.34 63.23
C MET A 1 -13.71 3.56 62.30
N VAL A 2 -12.85 2.55 62.20
CA VAL A 2 -11.41 2.71 61.92
C VAL A 2 -11.07 2.03 60.59
N HIS A 3 -10.46 2.78 59.67
CA HIS A 3 -9.55 2.30 58.61
C HIS A 3 -8.35 1.60 59.29
N PRO A 4 -7.69 0.53 58.79
CA PRO A 4 -6.82 0.64 57.61
C PRO A 4 -6.41 -0.69 56.92
N ALA A 5 -5.40 -0.56 56.06
CA ALA A 5 -4.61 -1.53 55.32
C ALA A 5 -4.06 -2.78 56.06
N LEU A 6 -3.58 -3.71 55.22
CA LEU A 6 -2.40 -4.58 55.39
C LEU A 6 -2.53 -5.89 56.21
N PHE A 7 -1.82 -6.92 55.71
CA PHE A 7 -1.51 -8.26 56.25
C PHE A 7 -2.42 -9.43 55.80
N ILE A 8 -1.98 -10.24 54.84
CA ILE A 8 -1.07 -11.41 55.01
C ILE A 8 -1.63 -12.40 56.04
N LYS A 9 -2.30 -13.47 55.55
CA LYS A 9 -2.30 -14.82 56.13
C LYS A 9 -3.12 -15.77 55.25
N ALA A 10 -2.48 -16.32 54.23
CA ALA A 10 -2.90 -17.57 53.61
C ALA A 10 -1.67 -18.46 53.43
N MET A 11 -1.03 -18.80 54.55
CA MET A 11 -0.22 -20.01 54.69
C MET A 11 -0.40 -20.49 56.13
N GLU A 12 -1.00 -21.67 56.30
CA GLU A 12 -0.38 -22.81 56.98
C GLU A 12 -1.32 -24.01 57.04
N GLY A 13 -0.77 -25.18 56.64
CA GLY A 13 -1.47 -26.46 56.66
C GLY A 13 -0.63 -27.65 56.16
N ILE A 14 0.65 -27.75 56.57
CA ILE A 14 1.47 -28.96 56.87
C ILE A 14 1.62 -30.02 55.75
N ILE A 15 2.82 -30.38 55.26
CA ILE A 15 3.70 -31.44 55.78
C ILE A 15 5.15 -31.27 55.23
N ARG A 16 6.12 -31.48 56.13
CA ARG A 16 7.58 -31.56 55.92
C ARG A 16 8.00 -32.76 55.06
N CYS A 17 8.99 -32.58 54.17
CA CYS A 17 10.33 -33.22 54.23
C CYS A 17 11.08 -33.12 52.88
N GLY A 18 12.26 -32.50 52.92
CA GLY A 18 13.46 -32.97 52.21
C GLY A 18 13.64 -32.67 50.71
N GLY A 19 14.56 -31.75 50.41
CA GLY A 19 15.59 -31.97 49.38
C GLY A 19 15.30 -31.55 47.94
N HIS A 20 16.14 -30.64 47.44
CA HIS A 20 16.47 -30.38 46.02
C HIS A 20 15.39 -29.73 45.13
N HIS A 21 15.57 -28.44 44.81
CA HIS A 21 15.85 -27.93 43.46
C HIS A 21 15.69 -26.40 43.40
N LEU A 22 16.79 -25.73 43.09
CA LEU A 22 16.87 -24.30 42.82
C LEU A 22 16.44 -24.06 41.36
N ALA A 23 15.17 -23.78 41.10
CA ALA A 23 14.70 -23.17 39.85
C ALA A 23 13.22 -22.77 39.97
N LEU A 24 12.94 -21.49 40.15
CA LEU A 24 11.78 -20.75 39.57
C LEU A 24 11.64 -19.40 40.31
N VAL A 25 12.34 -18.38 39.84
CA VAL A 25 11.99 -16.97 40.12
C VAL A 25 12.06 -16.19 38.82
N VAL A 26 11.19 -16.52 37.87
CA VAL A 26 10.84 -15.64 36.75
C VAL A 26 9.40 -15.97 36.35
N SER A 27 8.40 -15.29 36.89
CA SER A 27 7.05 -15.15 36.28
C SER A 27 6.08 -14.37 37.16
N ILE A 28 6.34 -13.08 37.47
CA ILE A 28 5.25 -12.15 37.88
C ILE A 28 5.51 -10.72 37.35
N PHE A 29 5.98 -10.57 36.10
CA PHE A 29 6.11 -9.24 35.46
C PHE A 29 5.65 -9.21 33.98
N SER A 30 4.74 -10.10 33.58
CA SER A 30 4.20 -10.12 32.20
C SER A 30 2.75 -9.63 32.08
N PHE A 31 2.18 -9.04 33.14
CA PHE A 31 0.75 -8.73 33.20
C PHE A 31 0.39 -7.26 32.93
N PHE A 32 1.10 -6.56 32.02
CA PHE A 32 0.60 -5.33 31.39
C PHE A 32 1.21 -5.14 30.00
N LEU A 33 1.07 -6.15 29.12
CA LEU A 33 1.14 -5.90 27.68
C LEU A 33 -0.22 -5.37 27.24
N PRO A 34 -0.32 -4.19 26.60
CA PRO A 34 -1.56 -3.81 25.94
C PRO A 34 -1.86 -4.88 24.91
N VAL A 35 -3.02 -5.52 25.02
CA VAL A 35 -3.55 -6.41 23.99
C VAL A 35 -3.73 -5.55 22.74
N CYS A 36 -2.72 -5.55 21.88
CA CYS A 36 -2.86 -5.05 20.53
C CYS A 36 -3.90 -5.96 19.89
N LYS A 37 -5.13 -5.48 19.71
CA LYS A 37 -6.11 -6.21 18.88
C LYS A 37 -5.42 -6.41 17.53
N SER A 38 -5.14 -7.66 17.17
CA SER A 38 -4.58 -7.99 15.87
C SER A 38 -5.48 -7.35 14.82
N LEU A 39 -4.91 -6.45 14.01
CA LEU A 39 -5.66 -5.81 12.93
C LEU A 39 -6.03 -6.91 11.92
N ASN A 40 -7.32 -7.16 11.71
CA ASN A 40 -7.75 -8.09 10.68
C ASN A 40 -7.61 -7.40 9.31
N TYR A 41 -6.49 -7.64 8.62
CA TYR A 41 -6.27 -7.11 7.27
C TYR A 41 -7.33 -7.59 6.26
N GLY A 42 -7.95 -8.76 6.50
CA GLY A 42 -9.13 -9.19 5.75
C GLY A 42 -10.33 -8.26 5.93
N GLU A 43 -10.55 -7.72 7.13
CA GLU A 43 -11.58 -6.73 7.40
C GLU A 43 -11.26 -5.37 6.73
N ALA A 44 -10.01 -4.92 6.78
CA ALA A 44 -9.57 -3.71 6.09
C ALA A 44 -9.76 -3.80 4.56
N LEU A 45 -9.40 -4.96 3.99
CA LEU A 45 -9.60 -5.26 2.58
C LEU A 45 -11.10 -5.34 2.25
N HIS A 46 -11.90 -6.06 3.04
CA HIS A 46 -13.34 -6.15 2.86
C HIS A 46 -14.03 -4.78 2.89
N LYS A 47 -13.70 -3.90 3.84
CA LYS A 47 -14.27 -2.54 3.91
C LYS A 47 -13.95 -1.70 2.68
N SER A 48 -12.75 -1.82 2.14
CA SER A 48 -12.35 -1.11 0.92
C SER A 48 -13.09 -1.63 -0.31
N LEU A 49 -13.26 -2.96 -0.42
CA LEU A 49 -13.96 -3.59 -1.52
C LEU A 49 -15.48 -3.42 -1.44
N LEU A 50 -16.05 -3.37 -0.24
CA LEU A 50 -17.47 -3.08 -0.03
C LEU A 50 -17.81 -1.71 -0.61
N TYR A 51 -16.95 -0.70 -0.41
CA TYR A 51 -17.11 0.59 -1.06
C TYR A 51 -17.19 0.43 -2.58
N PHE A 52 -16.26 -0.30 -3.22
CA PHE A 52 -16.33 -0.49 -4.68
C PHE A 52 -17.58 -1.24 -5.13
N ALA A 53 -18.04 -2.24 -4.37
CA ALA A 53 -19.26 -2.98 -4.66
C ALA A 53 -20.51 -2.08 -4.56
N THR A 54 -20.57 -1.18 -3.56
CA THR A 54 -21.72 -0.27 -3.39
C THR A 54 -21.76 0.88 -4.40
N GLN A 55 -20.64 1.19 -5.05
CA GLN A 55 -20.60 2.18 -6.15
C GLN A 55 -21.32 1.72 -7.42
N ARG A 56 -21.65 0.43 -7.53
CA ARG A 56 -22.28 -0.15 -8.71
C ARG A 56 -23.80 -0.03 -8.64
N SER A 57 -24.41 0.53 -9.68
CA SER A 57 -25.86 0.50 -9.89
C SER A 57 -26.21 -0.16 -11.21
N GLY A 58 -26.40 -1.48 -11.17
CA GLY A 58 -27.02 -2.25 -12.25
C GLY A 58 -26.12 -3.27 -12.97
N PRO A 59 -26.72 -4.22 -13.70
CA PRO A 59 -26.03 -5.04 -14.69
C PRO A 59 -25.56 -4.18 -15.87
N THR A 60 -24.51 -4.64 -16.56
CA THR A 60 -23.88 -4.05 -17.75
C THR A 60 -24.82 -3.13 -18.57
N GLY A 61 -24.45 -1.85 -18.66
CA GLY A 61 -25.23 -0.79 -19.32
C GLY A 61 -25.95 0.16 -18.35
N GLY A 62 -26.15 -0.23 -17.09
CA GLY A 62 -26.57 0.68 -16.01
C GLY A 62 -25.39 1.50 -15.51
N GLY A 63 -25.46 2.83 -15.62
CA GLY A 63 -24.44 3.72 -15.09
C GLY A 63 -24.19 3.47 -13.60
N TRP A 64 -22.95 3.61 -13.16
CA TRP A 64 -22.54 3.51 -11.75
C TRP A 64 -23.03 4.72 -10.94
N SER A 65 -23.51 4.52 -9.72
CA SER A 65 -24.07 5.59 -8.88
C SER A 65 -23.39 5.73 -7.53
N HIS A 66 -23.29 7.00 -7.11
CA HIS A 66 -23.05 7.52 -5.76
C HIS A 66 -21.79 7.09 -5.02
N GLY A 67 -20.69 7.76 -5.38
CA GLY A 67 -19.47 7.82 -4.57
C GLY A 67 -19.19 9.26 -4.25
N SER A 68 -19.26 9.62 -2.97
CA SER A 68 -18.82 10.93 -2.52
C SER A 68 -17.29 10.95 -2.56
N LEU A 69 -16.73 11.68 -3.54
CA LEU A 69 -15.37 12.17 -3.42
C LEU A 69 -15.42 13.37 -2.48
N LEU A 70 -15.00 13.20 -1.22
CA LEU A 70 -14.78 14.33 -0.32
C LEU A 70 -13.48 15.01 -0.73
N LEU A 71 -13.58 15.95 -1.67
CA LEU A 71 -12.53 16.94 -1.92
C LEU A 71 -12.70 18.05 -0.89
N ALA A 72 -11.78 18.11 0.07
CA ALA A 72 -11.66 19.28 0.93
C ALA A 72 -10.91 20.38 0.16
N THR A 73 -11.60 21.09 -0.74
CA THR A 73 -11.15 22.42 -1.16
C THR A 73 -11.30 23.39 0.01
N ALA A 74 -10.53 24.49 -0.01
CA ALA A 74 -10.55 25.55 1.00
C ALA A 74 -11.87 26.38 1.03
N GLY A 75 -13.01 25.78 0.69
CA GLY A 75 -14.33 26.40 0.79
C GLY A 75 -15.40 25.34 1.05
N GLY A 76 -15.89 25.28 2.29
CA GLY A 76 -17.20 24.71 2.69
C GLY A 76 -17.50 23.24 2.34
N HIS A 77 -17.85 22.41 3.34
CA HIS A 77 -18.59 21.17 3.07
C HIS A 77 -19.99 21.42 2.46
N ASP A 78 -20.46 22.67 2.42
CA ASP A 78 -21.76 22.99 1.83
C ASP A 78 -21.73 23.14 0.30
N ASN A 79 -20.58 22.99 -0.38
CA ASN A 79 -20.54 23.10 -1.84
C ASN A 79 -19.88 21.96 -2.63
N ILE A 80 -19.23 20.96 -2.01
CA ILE A 80 -18.85 19.73 -2.74
C ILE A 80 -18.93 18.51 -1.81
N THR A 81 -20.14 18.20 -1.33
CA THR A 81 -20.57 16.80 -1.37
C THR A 81 -21.27 16.62 -2.72
N ALA A 82 -20.50 16.69 -3.81
CA ALA A 82 -21.05 16.31 -5.10
C ALA A 82 -21.23 14.79 -5.06
N SER A 83 -22.47 14.33 -4.86
CA SER A 83 -22.85 13.13 -5.58
C SER A 83 -22.73 13.49 -7.05
N LEU A 84 -21.71 12.96 -7.73
CA LEU A 84 -21.61 13.12 -9.17
C LEU A 84 -22.77 12.35 -9.80
N GLN A 85 -23.90 13.04 -9.98
CA GLN A 85 -25.11 12.51 -10.57
C GLN A 85 -24.90 12.44 -12.09
N SER A 86 -25.03 11.25 -12.64
CA SER A 86 -24.85 10.96 -14.07
C SER A 86 -25.99 11.55 -14.89
N ARG A 87 -25.67 12.42 -15.87
CA ARG A 87 -26.59 12.68 -17.00
C ARG A 87 -26.59 11.46 -17.94
N PRO A 88 -27.75 11.04 -18.47
CA PRO A 88 -27.92 9.73 -19.13
C PRO A 88 -27.21 9.52 -20.48
N ASN A 89 -26.39 10.47 -20.97
CA ASN A 89 -25.86 10.46 -22.34
C ASN A 89 -24.34 10.66 -22.48
N GLN A 90 -23.55 10.46 -21.42
CA GLN A 90 -22.08 10.45 -21.52
C GLN A 90 -21.53 9.11 -21.03
N THR A 91 -21.17 8.26 -21.98
CA THR A 91 -20.40 7.04 -21.79
C THR A 91 -19.05 7.41 -21.17
N ARG A 92 -18.86 7.17 -19.87
CA ARG A 92 -17.64 7.57 -19.15
C ARG A 92 -16.89 6.36 -18.63
N VAL A 93 -15.63 6.27 -19.07
CA VAL A 93 -14.62 5.27 -18.71
C VAL A 93 -14.16 5.54 -17.28
N ARG A 94 -14.66 4.75 -16.33
CA ARG A 94 -14.15 4.77 -14.96
C ARG A 94 -12.84 4.00 -14.89
N CYS A 95 -12.11 4.16 -13.77
CA CYS A 95 -10.97 3.36 -13.30
C CYS A 95 -11.24 1.85 -13.21
N GLY A 96 -11.67 1.23 -14.32
CA GLY A 96 -12.06 -0.16 -14.44
C GLY A 96 -10.86 -1.07 -14.22
N GLY A 97 -9.71 -0.72 -14.81
CA GLY A 97 -8.46 -1.47 -14.66
C GLY A 97 -8.01 -1.59 -13.21
N GLY A 98 -7.74 -0.47 -12.53
CA GLY A 98 -7.27 -0.49 -11.14
C GLY A 98 -8.24 -1.17 -10.17
N THR A 99 -9.55 -0.93 -10.31
CA THR A 99 -10.57 -1.57 -9.47
C THR A 99 -10.71 -3.07 -9.77
N SER A 100 -10.66 -3.44 -11.05
CA SER A 100 -10.68 -4.84 -11.49
C SER A 100 -9.47 -5.60 -10.92
N ALA A 101 -8.28 -5.04 -11.03
CA ALA A 101 -7.06 -5.62 -10.46
C ALA A 101 -7.18 -5.86 -8.95
N ALA A 102 -7.69 -4.87 -8.21
CA ALA A 102 -7.89 -4.98 -6.77
C ALA A 102 -8.90 -6.08 -6.39
N MET A 103 -10.04 -6.16 -7.09
CA MET A 103 -11.05 -7.20 -6.86
C MET A 103 -10.54 -8.59 -7.26
N ALA A 104 -9.81 -8.71 -8.38
CA ALA A 104 -9.19 -9.96 -8.81
C ALA A 104 -8.15 -10.45 -7.78
N ALA A 105 -7.26 -9.56 -7.32
CA ALA A 105 -6.28 -9.88 -6.27
C ALA A 105 -6.96 -10.31 -4.96
N ALA A 106 -7.99 -9.58 -4.53
CA ALA A 106 -8.74 -9.91 -3.34
C ALA A 106 -9.50 -11.25 -3.45
N SER A 107 -10.01 -11.59 -4.63
CA SER A 107 -10.65 -12.90 -4.86
C SER A 107 -9.70 -14.06 -4.54
N ILE A 108 -8.39 -13.90 -4.83
CA ILE A 108 -7.38 -14.91 -4.52
C ILE A 108 -7.24 -15.08 -2.99
N VAL A 109 -7.21 -13.96 -2.25
CA VAL A 109 -7.08 -13.96 -0.78
C VAL A 109 -8.29 -14.61 -0.10
N PHE A 110 -9.50 -14.29 -0.56
CA PHE A 110 -10.74 -14.82 0.04
C PHE A 110 -11.14 -16.20 -0.47
N ARG A 111 -10.39 -16.78 -1.42
CA ARG A 111 -10.76 -18.04 -2.09
C ARG A 111 -11.07 -19.18 -1.12
N THR A 112 -10.29 -19.31 -0.05
CA THR A 112 -10.44 -20.39 0.94
C THR A 112 -11.30 -19.97 2.14
N THR A 113 -11.23 -18.71 2.55
CA THR A 113 -11.86 -18.21 3.78
C THR A 113 -13.31 -17.75 3.55
N ASN A 114 -13.64 -17.28 2.35
CA ASN A 114 -14.99 -16.91 1.96
C ASN A 114 -15.21 -17.11 0.44
N PRO A 115 -15.44 -18.36 0.00
CA PRO A 115 -15.56 -18.70 -1.42
C PRO A 115 -16.68 -17.94 -2.15
N SER A 116 -17.82 -17.73 -1.48
CA SER A 116 -18.96 -16.97 -2.06
C SER A 116 -18.57 -15.52 -2.35
N TYR A 117 -17.93 -14.86 -1.39
CA TYR A 117 -17.44 -13.49 -1.58
C TYR A 117 -16.31 -13.42 -2.61
N SER A 118 -15.40 -14.40 -2.62
CA SER A 118 -14.37 -14.54 -3.65
C SER A 118 -14.98 -14.60 -5.05
N SER A 119 -16.00 -15.42 -5.28
CA SER A 119 -16.68 -15.53 -6.58
C SER A 119 -17.35 -14.22 -6.99
N MET A 120 -18.01 -13.53 -6.06
CA MET A 120 -18.62 -12.22 -6.31
C MET A 120 -17.58 -11.17 -6.70
N LEU A 121 -16.45 -11.10 -5.99
CA LEU A 121 -15.35 -10.19 -6.31
C LEU A 121 -14.78 -10.48 -7.70
N LEU A 122 -14.59 -11.75 -8.03
CA LEU A 122 -14.06 -12.16 -9.31
C LEU A 122 -15.01 -11.79 -10.46
N GLU A 123 -16.31 -12.05 -10.30
CA GLU A 123 -17.33 -11.65 -11.28
C GLU A 123 -17.30 -10.14 -11.55
N HIS A 124 -17.21 -9.33 -10.48
CA HIS A 124 -17.09 -7.88 -10.60
C HIS A 124 -15.79 -7.44 -11.27
N ALA A 125 -14.68 -8.13 -10.98
CA ALA A 125 -13.41 -7.86 -11.62
C ALA A 125 -13.46 -8.09 -13.13
N GLU A 126 -14.09 -9.18 -13.57
CA GLU A 126 -14.26 -9.52 -15.00
C GLU A 126 -15.13 -8.44 -15.70
N GLN A 127 -16.26 -8.09 -15.11
CA GLN A 127 -17.18 -7.07 -15.65
C GLN A 127 -16.52 -5.67 -15.75
N LEU A 128 -15.71 -5.29 -14.75
CA LEU A 128 -14.97 -4.03 -14.75
C LEU A 128 -13.87 -3.99 -15.80
N PHE A 129 -13.21 -5.13 -16.04
CA PHE A 129 -12.20 -5.26 -17.09
C PHE A 129 -12.83 -5.15 -18.48
N GLU A 130 -13.91 -5.88 -18.73
CA GLU A 130 -14.65 -5.81 -19.99
C GLU A 130 -15.12 -4.38 -20.28
N PHE A 131 -15.70 -3.71 -19.28
CA PHE A 131 -16.11 -2.32 -19.39
C PHE A 131 -14.93 -1.39 -19.71
N GLY A 132 -13.79 -1.56 -19.04
CA GLY A 132 -12.59 -0.73 -19.28
C GLY A 132 -11.93 -0.98 -20.64
N ASP A 133 -12.02 -2.20 -21.17
CA ASP A 133 -11.48 -2.54 -22.49
C ASP A 133 -12.40 -2.10 -23.64
N GLU A 134 -13.72 -2.20 -23.46
CA GLU A 134 -14.74 -1.78 -24.44
C GLU A 134 -14.81 -0.25 -24.55
N TYR A 135 -14.82 0.44 -23.40
CA TYR A 135 -14.90 1.88 -23.33
C TYR A 135 -13.55 2.42 -22.86
N ARG A 136 -12.67 2.77 -23.81
CA ARG A 136 -11.32 3.25 -23.52
C ARG A 136 -11.24 4.77 -23.43
N GLY A 137 -10.57 5.27 -22.41
CA GLY A 137 -10.48 6.70 -22.12
C GLY A 137 -9.89 6.96 -20.74
N LYS A 138 -9.40 8.16 -20.51
CA LYS A 138 -8.93 8.54 -19.18
C LYS A 138 -10.11 8.92 -18.30
N TYR A 139 -10.05 8.55 -17.03
CA TYR A 139 -11.15 8.84 -16.11
C TYR A 139 -11.24 10.33 -15.75
N ASP A 140 -10.11 11.06 -15.80
CA ASP A 140 -10.02 12.49 -15.53
C ASP A 140 -10.39 13.37 -16.74
N ASP A 141 -10.57 12.78 -17.93
CA ASP A 141 -11.34 13.41 -19.03
C ASP A 141 -12.84 13.39 -18.72
N SER A 142 -13.26 12.38 -17.95
CA SER A 142 -14.65 12.13 -17.61
C SER A 142 -15.08 12.79 -16.30
N ILE A 143 -14.17 12.99 -15.35
CA ILE A 143 -14.44 13.61 -14.04
C ILE A 143 -13.44 14.75 -13.88
N GLU A 144 -13.76 15.92 -14.43
CA GLU A 144 -12.82 17.04 -14.52
C GLU A 144 -12.31 17.50 -13.14
N GLU A 145 -13.13 17.34 -12.10
CA GLU A 145 -12.82 17.71 -10.72
C GLU A 145 -11.62 16.95 -10.16
N VAL A 146 -11.32 15.73 -10.65
CA VAL A 146 -10.18 14.94 -10.17
C VAL A 146 -8.85 15.37 -10.77
N ARG A 147 -8.85 16.09 -11.90
CA ARG A 147 -7.64 16.43 -12.66
C ARG A 147 -6.64 17.25 -11.85
N GLY A 148 -7.13 18.04 -10.89
CA GLY A 148 -6.29 18.83 -9.98
C GLY A 148 -5.67 18.03 -8.83
N TYR A 149 -6.06 16.77 -8.62
CA TYR A 149 -5.68 15.96 -7.45
C TYR A 149 -5.06 14.62 -7.86
N TYR A 150 -5.79 13.87 -8.68
CA TYR A 150 -5.39 12.58 -9.21
C TYR A 150 -5.58 12.63 -10.74
N PRO A 151 -4.67 13.26 -11.50
CA PRO A 151 -4.71 13.21 -12.95
C PRO A 151 -4.21 11.85 -13.48
N SER A 152 -4.84 11.33 -14.52
CA SER A 152 -4.38 10.11 -15.22
C SER A 152 -3.24 10.48 -16.17
N SER A 153 -2.04 10.58 -15.62
CA SER A 153 -0.88 11.08 -16.37
C SER A 153 -0.31 10.00 -17.29
N SER A 154 -0.25 8.76 -16.82
CA SER A 154 0.11 7.55 -17.59
C SER A 154 -0.95 7.12 -18.61
N GLY A 155 -2.21 7.50 -18.39
CA GLY A 155 -3.37 7.02 -19.14
C GLY A 155 -3.99 5.76 -18.51
N TYR A 156 -4.51 4.86 -19.34
CA TYR A 156 -5.22 3.65 -18.89
C TYR A 156 -4.58 2.34 -19.39
N ASN A 157 -3.53 2.44 -20.22
CA ASN A 157 -2.94 1.29 -20.89
C ASN A 157 -2.27 0.31 -19.90
N ASP A 158 -1.49 0.84 -18.97
CA ASP A 158 -0.88 0.08 -17.88
C ASP A 158 -1.92 -0.47 -16.90
N GLU A 159 -3.00 0.27 -16.64
CA GLU A 159 -4.13 -0.22 -15.82
C GLU A 159 -4.81 -1.44 -16.43
N LEU A 160 -5.03 -1.46 -17.76
CA LEU A 160 -5.60 -2.62 -18.45
C LEU A 160 -4.65 -3.82 -18.45
N LEU A 161 -3.35 -3.60 -18.70
CA LEU A 161 -2.35 -4.67 -18.60
C LEU A 161 -2.27 -5.24 -17.18
N TRP A 162 -2.29 -4.37 -16.16
CA TRP A 162 -2.25 -4.73 -14.75
C TRP A 162 -3.47 -5.56 -14.33
N ALA A 163 -4.68 -5.09 -14.68
CA ALA A 163 -5.92 -5.83 -14.42
C ALA A 163 -5.95 -7.19 -15.10
N SER A 164 -5.51 -7.23 -16.37
CA SER A 164 -5.44 -8.46 -17.15
C SER A 164 -4.54 -9.52 -16.50
N LEU A 165 -3.35 -9.14 -16.02
CA LEU A 165 -2.45 -10.07 -15.33
C LEU A 165 -3.01 -10.55 -13.98
N TRP A 166 -3.67 -9.68 -13.21
CA TRP A 166 -4.33 -10.09 -11.97
C TRP A 166 -5.52 -11.02 -12.21
N LEU A 167 -6.35 -10.74 -13.21
CA LEU A 167 -7.43 -11.63 -13.64
C LEU A 167 -6.90 -12.96 -14.14
N TYR A 168 -5.78 -12.97 -14.87
CA TYR A 168 -5.12 -14.22 -15.25
C TYR A 168 -4.67 -15.00 -14.00
N LYS A 169 -4.03 -14.34 -13.03
CA LYS A 169 -3.60 -14.98 -11.78
C LYS A 169 -4.79 -15.54 -10.98
N ALA A 170 -5.94 -14.86 -11.01
CA ALA A 170 -7.15 -15.28 -10.32
C ALA A 170 -7.88 -16.43 -11.03
N THR A 171 -8.02 -16.38 -12.36
CA THR A 171 -8.92 -17.26 -13.14
C THR A 171 -8.20 -18.37 -13.89
N LYS A 172 -6.90 -18.19 -14.20
CA LYS A 172 -6.13 -18.98 -15.16
C LYS A 172 -6.74 -19.08 -16.56
N ARG A 173 -7.63 -18.14 -16.95
CA ARG A 173 -8.22 -18.07 -18.30
C ARG A 173 -7.23 -17.45 -19.30
N ASP A 174 -6.90 -18.18 -20.36
CA ASP A 174 -5.95 -17.77 -21.41
C ASP A 174 -6.28 -16.44 -22.09
N TYR A 175 -7.55 -16.05 -22.12
CA TYR A 175 -8.01 -14.77 -22.66
C TYR A 175 -7.24 -13.59 -22.05
N TYR A 176 -7.11 -13.56 -20.72
CA TYR A 176 -6.44 -12.45 -20.02
C TYR A 176 -4.94 -12.45 -20.29
N LEU A 177 -4.26 -13.59 -20.18
CA LEU A 177 -2.84 -13.65 -20.53
C LEU A 177 -2.60 -13.24 -21.99
N SER A 178 -3.43 -13.71 -22.91
CA SER A 178 -3.35 -13.35 -24.33
C SER A 178 -3.60 -11.86 -24.57
N PHE A 179 -4.46 -11.22 -23.78
CA PHE A 179 -4.64 -9.77 -23.84
C PHE A 179 -3.37 -9.03 -23.41
N ALA A 180 -2.80 -9.38 -22.26
CA ALA A 180 -1.59 -8.74 -21.73
C ALA A 180 -0.38 -8.90 -22.67
N LEU A 181 -0.26 -10.06 -23.33
CA LEU A 181 0.84 -10.34 -24.25
C LEU A 181 0.65 -9.67 -25.63
N ARG A 182 -0.57 -9.71 -26.19
CA ARG A 182 -0.84 -9.07 -27.49
C ARG A 182 -0.69 -7.55 -27.43
N ASN A 183 -1.07 -6.95 -26.31
CA ASN A 183 -0.97 -5.50 -26.11
C ASN A 183 0.36 -5.06 -25.48
N ALA A 184 1.31 -5.97 -25.23
CA ALA A 184 2.51 -5.68 -24.47
C ALA A 184 3.30 -4.48 -25.02
N LEU A 185 3.48 -4.41 -26.34
CA LEU A 185 4.21 -3.32 -26.98
C LEU A 185 3.33 -2.07 -27.12
N SER A 186 2.12 -2.22 -27.66
CA SER A 186 1.22 -1.09 -27.96
C SER A 186 0.78 -0.33 -26.71
N PHE A 187 0.65 -1.02 -25.58
CA PHE A 187 0.25 -0.42 -24.30
C PHE A 187 1.46 -0.03 -23.44
N GLY A 188 2.68 -0.14 -23.97
CA GLY A 188 3.91 0.31 -23.28
C GLY A 188 4.49 -0.69 -22.26
N GLY A 189 3.88 -1.86 -22.07
CA GLY A 189 4.31 -2.89 -21.13
C GLY A 189 5.76 -3.35 -21.30
N ILE A 190 6.23 -3.46 -22.54
CA ILE A 190 7.62 -3.84 -22.91
C ILE A 190 8.37 -2.76 -23.68
N ALA A 191 7.73 -1.62 -23.97
CA ALA A 191 8.22 -0.63 -24.91
C ALA A 191 9.40 0.18 -24.35
N TRP A 192 9.29 0.65 -23.10
CA TRP A 192 10.31 1.49 -22.46
C TRP A 192 10.60 1.03 -21.02
N PRO A 193 11.84 1.23 -20.54
CA PRO A 193 12.12 1.12 -19.12
C PRO A 193 11.32 2.15 -18.33
N VAL A 194 11.00 1.81 -17.08
CA VAL A 194 10.33 2.72 -16.14
C VAL A 194 11.19 2.91 -14.90
N ASN A 195 11.09 4.10 -14.31
CA ASN A 195 11.80 4.49 -13.10
C ASN A 195 10.83 4.76 -11.93
N GLU A 196 9.56 4.37 -12.07
CA GLU A 196 8.50 4.66 -11.11
C GLU A 196 7.47 3.52 -11.02
N PHE A 197 7.00 3.28 -9.79
CA PHE A 197 5.79 2.52 -9.50
C PHE A 197 4.93 3.33 -8.52
N SER A 198 3.67 3.59 -8.88
CA SER A 198 2.80 4.51 -8.13
C SER A 198 1.31 4.24 -8.33
N TRP A 199 0.47 5.01 -7.63
CA TRP A 199 -0.97 4.96 -7.82
C TRP A 199 -1.41 5.31 -9.25
N ASP A 200 -0.57 5.99 -10.06
CA ASP A 200 -0.83 6.34 -11.48
C ASP A 200 -0.11 5.39 -12.44
N ILE A 201 1.13 4.96 -12.13
CA ILE A 201 1.97 4.15 -13.03
C ILE A 201 2.13 2.71 -12.52
N LYS A 202 1.63 1.71 -13.26
CA LYS A 202 1.66 0.27 -12.90
C LYS A 202 2.72 -0.58 -13.60
N TYR A 203 3.47 -0.01 -14.54
CA TYR A 203 4.40 -0.76 -15.40
C TYR A 203 5.41 -1.64 -14.64
N ALA A 204 6.07 -1.11 -13.60
CA ALA A 204 7.03 -1.91 -12.84
C ALA A 204 6.34 -3.11 -12.16
N GLY A 205 5.18 -2.89 -11.53
CA GLY A 205 4.41 -3.96 -10.91
C GLY A 205 3.96 -5.03 -11.91
N LEU A 206 3.38 -4.62 -13.04
CA LEU A 206 2.87 -5.56 -14.04
C LEU A 206 4.01 -6.36 -14.71
N GLN A 207 5.18 -5.74 -14.92
CA GLN A 207 6.38 -6.40 -15.44
C GLN A 207 6.89 -7.49 -14.48
N ILE A 208 6.89 -7.19 -13.18
CA ILE A 208 7.26 -8.15 -12.14
C ILE A 208 6.26 -9.31 -12.06
N ILE A 209 4.94 -9.04 -12.11
CA ILE A 209 3.94 -10.12 -12.15
C ILE A 209 4.10 -10.99 -13.40
N ALA A 210 4.29 -10.39 -14.58
CA ALA A 210 4.52 -11.14 -15.80
C ALA A 210 5.77 -12.02 -15.71
N SER A 211 6.85 -11.55 -15.08
CA SER A 211 8.07 -12.34 -14.89
C SER A 211 7.85 -13.59 -14.03
N MET A 212 6.94 -13.55 -13.06
CA MET A 212 6.60 -14.72 -12.24
C MET A 212 5.99 -15.85 -13.09
N LEU A 213 5.36 -15.53 -14.21
CA LEU A 213 4.76 -16.54 -15.10
C LEU A 213 5.83 -17.39 -15.82
N LEU A 214 7.09 -16.94 -15.87
CA LEU A 214 8.20 -17.72 -16.45
C LEU A 214 8.51 -18.99 -15.64
N THR A 215 8.08 -19.07 -14.39
CA THR A 215 8.25 -20.29 -13.57
C THR A 215 7.21 -21.36 -13.90
N GLU A 216 6.17 -21.03 -14.67
CA GLU A 216 5.11 -21.96 -15.04
C GLU A 216 5.40 -22.61 -16.41
N GLU A 217 5.62 -23.93 -16.42
CA GLU A 217 5.97 -24.73 -17.61
C GLU A 217 5.02 -24.53 -18.80
N MET A 218 3.75 -24.24 -18.52
CA MET A 218 2.71 -24.03 -19.54
C MET A 218 2.90 -22.75 -20.37
N HIS A 219 3.80 -21.85 -19.98
CA HIS A 219 4.05 -20.57 -20.66
C HIS A 219 5.29 -20.53 -21.55
N LYS A 220 5.92 -21.69 -21.82
CA LYS A 220 7.08 -21.78 -22.71
C LYS A 220 6.86 -21.17 -24.09
N LYS A 221 5.63 -21.23 -24.65
CA LYS A 221 5.32 -20.62 -25.95
C LYS A 221 5.35 -19.08 -25.90
N GLN A 222 5.06 -18.50 -24.75
CA GLN A 222 5.00 -17.05 -24.51
C GLN A 222 6.30 -16.49 -23.90
N GLU A 223 7.31 -17.34 -23.68
CA GLU A 223 8.56 -17.04 -22.98
C GLU A 223 9.26 -15.80 -23.52
N LYS A 224 9.26 -15.58 -24.84
CA LYS A 224 9.90 -14.41 -25.46
C LYS A 224 9.37 -13.09 -24.90
N ILE A 225 8.04 -12.89 -24.94
CA ILE A 225 7.41 -11.64 -24.48
C ILE A 225 7.52 -11.52 -22.95
N LEU A 226 7.39 -12.64 -22.23
CA LEU A 226 7.53 -12.64 -20.77
C LEU A 226 8.97 -12.28 -20.33
N LYS A 227 10.00 -12.71 -21.06
CA LYS A 227 11.39 -12.26 -20.84
C LYS A 227 11.59 -10.78 -21.14
N GLU A 228 10.89 -10.23 -22.13
CA GLU A 228 10.92 -8.78 -22.36
C GLU A 228 10.29 -8.02 -21.19
N TYR A 229 9.15 -8.49 -20.65
CA TYR A 229 8.58 -7.94 -19.41
C TYR A 229 9.54 -8.06 -18.23
N GLN A 230 10.14 -9.24 -18.01
CA GLN A 230 11.16 -9.45 -16.99
C GLN A 230 12.29 -8.43 -17.13
N SER A 231 12.84 -8.25 -18.33
CA SER A 231 13.94 -7.30 -18.56
C SER A 231 13.57 -5.87 -18.18
N ARG A 232 12.32 -5.43 -18.44
CA ARG A 232 11.88 -4.10 -18.04
C ARG A 232 11.68 -3.96 -16.53
N GLY A 233 11.12 -4.99 -15.89
CA GLY A 233 10.97 -5.02 -14.43
C GLY A 233 12.33 -5.03 -13.72
N GLU A 234 13.26 -5.85 -14.18
CA GLU A 234 14.63 -5.91 -13.68
C GLU A 234 15.35 -4.57 -13.88
N HIS A 235 15.14 -3.87 -15.00
CA HIS A 235 15.71 -2.53 -15.19
C HIS A 235 15.26 -1.55 -14.09
N TYR A 236 13.98 -1.54 -13.71
CA TYR A 236 13.49 -0.71 -12.61
C TYR A 236 14.15 -1.08 -11.27
N LEU A 237 14.19 -2.37 -10.93
CA LEU A 237 14.81 -2.85 -9.69
C LEU A 237 16.31 -2.54 -9.63
N CYS A 238 17.03 -2.75 -10.74
CA CYS A 238 18.43 -2.35 -10.88
C CYS A 238 18.62 -0.84 -10.69
N GLY A 239 17.68 -0.02 -11.18
CA GLY A 239 17.66 1.42 -10.97
C GLY A 239 17.47 1.80 -9.50
N CYS A 240 16.58 1.11 -8.79
CA CYS A 240 16.42 1.23 -7.35
C CYS A 240 17.69 0.83 -6.60
N LEU A 241 18.49 -0.12 -7.11
CA LEU A 241 19.73 -0.60 -6.48
C LEU A 241 20.99 0.17 -6.91
N ASN A 242 20.86 1.20 -7.75
CA ASN A 242 21.99 1.95 -8.34
C ASN A 242 22.92 1.11 -9.25
N LEU A 243 22.37 0.07 -9.87
CA LEU A 243 23.10 -0.90 -10.69
C LEU A 243 22.86 -0.75 -12.20
N ASN A 244 22.08 0.24 -12.64
CA ASN A 244 21.98 0.58 -14.05
C ASN A 244 23.16 1.47 -14.48
N LYS A 245 23.47 1.46 -15.78
CA LYS A 245 24.48 2.37 -16.36
C LYS A 245 24.04 3.83 -16.23
N VAL A 246 22.77 4.10 -16.53
CA VAL A 246 22.06 5.38 -16.50
C VAL A 246 20.69 5.19 -15.83
N ASP A 247 19.96 6.27 -15.58
CA ASP A 247 18.56 6.23 -15.10
C ASP A 247 18.34 5.52 -13.75
N ASN A 248 19.33 5.60 -12.85
CA ASN A 248 19.16 5.14 -11.46
C ASN A 248 18.27 6.12 -10.67
N VAL A 249 17.53 5.59 -9.71
CA VAL A 249 16.73 6.40 -8.77
C VAL A 249 17.68 7.21 -7.89
N LYS A 250 17.39 8.51 -7.73
CA LYS A 250 18.22 9.40 -6.90
C LYS A 250 18.14 8.97 -5.43
N ARG A 251 19.10 9.43 -4.63
CA ARG A 251 19.13 9.19 -3.19
C ARG A 251 19.39 10.47 -2.43
N THR A 252 18.84 10.54 -1.23
CA THR A 252 19.26 11.52 -0.22
C THR A 252 20.66 11.16 0.30
N ARG A 253 21.25 12.03 1.12
CA ARG A 253 22.56 11.74 1.74
C ARG A 253 22.47 10.60 2.74
N GLY A 254 21.34 10.45 3.41
CA GLY A 254 21.00 9.34 4.29
C GLY A 254 20.66 8.03 3.58
N GLY A 255 20.69 7.99 2.24
CA GLY A 255 20.50 6.76 1.47
C GLY A 255 19.04 6.39 1.13
N LEU A 256 18.08 7.27 1.45
CA LEU A 256 16.67 7.09 1.06
C LEU A 256 16.50 7.24 -0.45
N LEU A 257 15.74 6.34 -1.08
CA LEU A 257 15.31 6.53 -2.47
C LEU A 257 14.49 7.81 -2.63
N TYR A 258 14.84 8.64 -3.61
CA TYR A 258 14.20 9.93 -3.84
C TYR A 258 13.76 10.08 -5.30
N THR A 259 12.45 9.95 -5.53
CA THR A 259 11.86 10.02 -6.88
C THR A 259 11.32 11.41 -7.16
N ARG A 260 10.51 11.97 -6.24
CA ARG A 260 9.88 13.30 -6.38
C ARG A 260 9.75 13.99 -5.03
N GLN A 261 9.60 15.31 -5.04
CA GLN A 261 9.45 16.12 -3.82
C GLN A 261 8.12 15.89 -3.10
N TRP A 262 7.02 15.76 -3.86
CA TRP A 262 5.70 15.58 -3.26
C TRP A 262 5.53 14.12 -2.84
N ASN A 263 5.30 13.89 -1.54
CA ASN A 263 4.97 12.59 -0.96
C ASN A 263 5.90 11.45 -1.41
N ASN A 264 7.21 11.66 -1.25
CA ASN A 264 8.24 10.75 -1.74
C ASN A 264 8.10 9.32 -1.18
N MET A 265 7.60 9.19 0.05
CA MET A 265 7.44 7.91 0.73
C MET A 265 6.54 6.90 0.01
N GLN A 266 5.63 7.34 -0.89
CA GLN A 266 4.95 6.42 -1.80
C GLN A 266 5.96 5.60 -2.61
N TYR A 267 6.96 6.27 -3.21
CA TYR A 267 7.90 5.63 -4.10
C TYR A 267 8.86 4.72 -3.34
N VAL A 268 9.25 5.14 -2.14
CA VAL A 268 10.10 4.36 -1.24
C VAL A 268 9.40 3.05 -0.83
N SER A 269 8.17 3.13 -0.33
CA SER A 269 7.45 1.93 0.12
C SER A 269 7.09 1.00 -1.04
N ASN A 270 6.72 1.56 -2.20
CA ASN A 270 6.48 0.81 -3.43
C ASN A 270 7.72 0.07 -3.93
N ALA A 271 8.88 0.76 -3.96
CA ALA A 271 10.15 0.14 -4.36
C ALA A 271 10.56 -0.97 -3.39
N ALA A 272 10.49 -0.70 -2.07
CA ALA A 272 10.79 -1.69 -1.04
C ALA A 272 9.89 -2.94 -1.18
N PHE A 273 8.60 -2.75 -1.46
CA PHE A 273 7.67 -3.86 -1.71
C PHE A 273 8.05 -4.68 -2.95
N LEU A 274 8.31 -4.04 -4.10
CA LEU A 274 8.68 -4.77 -5.31
C LEU A 274 10.03 -5.48 -5.18
N LEU A 275 11.02 -4.86 -4.54
CA LEU A 275 12.31 -5.48 -4.24
C LEU A 275 12.14 -6.71 -3.34
N THR A 276 11.29 -6.61 -2.31
CA THR A 276 10.96 -7.74 -1.42
C THR A 276 10.34 -8.89 -2.20
N VAL A 277 9.28 -8.62 -2.96
CA VAL A 277 8.59 -9.62 -3.78
C VAL A 277 9.53 -10.28 -4.80
N TYR A 278 10.39 -9.50 -5.45
CA TYR A 278 11.31 -10.04 -6.44
C TYR A 278 12.46 -10.84 -5.82
N SER A 279 12.92 -10.44 -4.63
CA SER A 279 13.93 -11.22 -3.88
C SER A 279 13.41 -12.64 -3.56
N GLU A 280 12.13 -12.78 -3.22
CA GLU A 280 11.51 -14.08 -2.98
C GLU A 280 11.40 -14.91 -4.26
N LEU A 281 11.05 -14.28 -5.39
CA LEU A 281 11.02 -14.96 -6.69
C LEU A 281 12.40 -15.50 -7.07
N LEU A 282 13.44 -14.69 -6.90
CA LEU A 282 14.82 -15.09 -7.17
C LEU A 282 15.29 -16.20 -6.23
N GLN A 283 14.91 -16.13 -4.95
CA GLN A 283 15.21 -17.17 -3.98
C GLN A 283 14.52 -18.50 -4.37
N ALA A 284 13.23 -18.47 -4.69
CA ALA A 284 12.46 -19.64 -5.08
C ALA A 284 12.96 -20.29 -6.40
N THR A 285 13.56 -19.50 -7.29
CA THR A 285 14.11 -19.97 -8.58
C THR A 285 15.61 -20.23 -8.54
N ASN A 286 16.28 -20.00 -7.40
CA ASN A 286 17.74 -20.06 -7.25
C ASN A 286 18.48 -19.20 -8.30
N GLN A 287 17.96 -18.01 -8.57
CA GLN A 287 18.49 -17.05 -9.52
C GLN A 287 19.07 -15.82 -8.81
N LYS A 288 19.81 -15.00 -9.56
CA LYS A 288 20.33 -13.71 -9.12
C LYS A 288 19.80 -12.62 -10.04
N LEU A 289 19.66 -11.40 -9.53
CA LEU A 289 19.33 -10.25 -10.37
C LEU A 289 20.55 -9.88 -11.21
N HIS A 290 20.35 -9.72 -12.51
CA HIS A 290 21.39 -9.35 -13.46
C HIS A 290 21.24 -7.90 -13.89
N CYS A 291 22.12 -7.02 -13.38
CA CYS A 291 22.15 -5.61 -13.73
C CYS A 291 23.37 -5.24 -14.57
N HIS A 292 23.37 -4.04 -15.13
CA HIS A 292 24.46 -3.56 -15.98
C HIS A 292 25.80 -3.43 -15.23
N ARG A 293 25.76 -3.02 -13.95
CA ARG A 293 26.95 -2.80 -13.11
C ARG A 293 27.31 -3.99 -12.21
N GLY A 294 26.55 -5.07 -12.25
CA GLY A 294 26.81 -6.22 -11.38
C GLY A 294 25.62 -7.16 -11.24
N LYS A 295 25.84 -8.25 -10.50
CA LYS A 295 24.78 -9.19 -10.10
C LYS A 295 24.53 -9.05 -8.62
N MET A 296 23.29 -9.24 -8.19
CA MET A 296 22.90 -9.16 -6.78
C MET A 296 22.06 -10.37 -6.39
N GLY A 297 22.38 -10.98 -5.25
CA GLY A 297 21.63 -12.11 -4.70
C GLY A 297 20.31 -11.68 -4.03
N PRO A 298 19.38 -12.62 -3.81
CA PRO A 298 18.10 -12.33 -3.17
C PRO A 298 18.25 -11.72 -1.76
N GLU A 299 19.20 -12.21 -0.96
CA GLU A 299 19.46 -11.69 0.40
C GLU A 299 19.95 -10.24 0.39
N GLU A 300 20.83 -9.87 -0.55
CA GLU A 300 21.32 -8.50 -0.71
C GLU A 300 20.21 -7.54 -1.15
N ILE A 301 19.33 -7.98 -2.05
CA ILE A 301 18.15 -7.22 -2.49
C ILE A 301 17.20 -6.98 -1.31
N LEU A 302 16.93 -8.02 -0.52
CA LEU A 302 16.07 -7.93 0.65
C LEU A 302 16.69 -7.04 1.74
N SER A 303 18.01 -7.12 1.95
CA SER A 303 18.73 -6.24 2.87
C SER A 303 18.60 -4.77 2.46
N PHE A 304 18.71 -4.46 1.16
CA PHE A 304 18.46 -3.11 0.67
C PHE A 304 16.99 -2.67 0.88
N ALA A 305 16.01 -3.54 0.60
CA ALA A 305 14.61 -3.25 0.89
C ALA A 305 14.39 -2.95 2.37
N LYS A 306 14.99 -3.75 3.27
CA LYS A 306 14.97 -3.52 4.72
C LYS A 306 15.61 -2.19 5.10
N SER A 307 16.72 -1.79 4.48
CA SER A 307 17.34 -0.48 4.77
C SER A 307 16.40 0.70 4.51
N GLN A 308 15.52 0.61 3.51
CA GLN A 308 14.51 1.65 3.25
C GLN A 308 13.42 1.65 4.32
N ILE A 309 13.07 0.47 4.85
CA ILE A 309 12.16 0.34 5.99
C ILE A 309 12.80 0.87 7.27
N ASP A 310 14.04 0.52 7.55
CA ASP A 310 14.79 1.01 8.72
C ASP A 310 14.88 2.54 8.68
N TYR A 311 15.15 3.13 7.51
CA TYR A 311 15.07 4.58 7.31
C TYR A 311 13.69 5.14 7.65
N ILE A 312 12.61 4.53 7.16
CA ILE A 312 11.22 4.94 7.49
C ILE A 312 10.97 4.88 9.00
N LEU A 313 11.52 3.89 9.68
CA LEU A 313 11.28 3.62 11.10
C LEU A 313 12.22 4.40 12.05
N GLY A 314 13.20 5.12 11.53
CA GLY A 314 14.02 6.06 12.31
C GLY A 314 15.53 5.98 12.08
N ASP A 315 16.03 5.03 11.29
CA ASP A 315 17.45 4.96 10.91
C ASP A 315 17.77 5.95 9.78
N ASN A 316 17.63 7.23 10.11
CA ASN A 316 17.83 8.35 9.21
C ASN A 316 18.55 9.50 9.92
N PRO A 317 19.10 10.48 9.17
CA PRO A 317 19.89 11.58 9.76
C PRO A 317 19.16 12.42 10.82
N MET A 318 17.82 12.40 10.84
CA MET A 318 17.03 13.11 11.84
C MET A 318 16.67 12.27 13.07
N ALA A 319 16.90 10.95 13.03
CA ALA A 319 16.47 9.99 14.05
C ALA A 319 14.95 10.06 14.35
N ILE A 320 14.13 10.28 13.31
CA ILE A 320 12.66 10.39 13.42
C ILE A 320 12.00 9.25 12.64
N SER A 321 11.05 8.54 13.24
CA SER A 321 10.18 7.63 12.51
C SER A 321 9.17 8.42 11.66
N TYR A 322 9.14 8.16 10.36
CA TYR A 322 8.11 8.69 9.46
C TYR A 322 6.82 7.84 9.47
N LEU A 323 6.82 6.71 10.19
CA LEU A 323 5.62 5.95 10.52
C LEU A 323 5.04 6.48 11.84
N VAL A 324 3.89 7.16 11.75
CA VAL A 324 3.27 7.86 12.87
C VAL A 324 2.88 6.89 13.98
N GLY A 325 3.23 7.23 15.22
CA GLY A 325 2.97 6.39 16.40
C GLY A 325 3.96 5.24 16.60
N PHE A 326 5.00 5.13 15.77
CA PHE A 326 6.08 4.16 15.93
C PHE A 326 7.38 4.85 16.38
N GLY A 327 8.15 4.19 17.24
CA GLY A 327 9.43 4.70 17.74
C GLY A 327 9.29 5.82 18.78
N PRO A 328 10.43 6.32 19.30
CA PRO A 328 10.44 7.35 20.35
C PRO A 328 10.10 8.74 19.84
N THR A 329 10.28 9.00 18.54
CA THR A 329 10.04 10.32 17.92
C THR A 329 9.40 10.12 16.55
N TYR A 330 8.27 10.78 16.32
CA TYR A 330 7.50 10.71 15.08
C TYR A 330 6.70 12.03 14.86
N PRO A 331 6.31 12.35 13.61
CA PRO A 331 5.54 13.54 13.29
C PRO A 331 4.26 13.68 14.10
N GLN A 332 4.05 14.85 14.69
CA GLN A 332 2.90 15.19 15.51
C GLN A 332 1.89 16.06 14.76
N ARG A 333 2.30 16.76 13.68
CA ARG A 333 1.45 17.68 12.91
C ARG A 333 1.16 17.16 11.50
N VAL A 334 0.70 15.91 11.42
CA VAL A 334 0.32 15.25 10.16
C VAL A 334 -0.79 16.04 9.44
N HIS A 335 -0.65 16.24 8.13
CA HIS A 335 -1.66 16.83 7.24
C HIS A 335 -2.85 15.86 7.08
N HIS A 336 -3.67 15.76 8.13
CA HIS A 336 -4.81 14.87 8.17
C HIS A 336 -5.92 15.42 9.07
N ARG A 337 -7.04 15.75 8.43
CA ARG A 337 -8.17 16.45 9.05
C ARG A 337 -8.80 15.69 10.21
N GLY A 338 -9.02 14.38 10.04
CA GLY A 338 -9.66 13.56 11.07
C GLY A 338 -8.84 13.46 12.36
N SER A 339 -7.51 13.49 12.25
CA SER A 339 -6.63 13.45 13.42
C SER A 339 -6.36 14.81 14.03
N SER A 340 -6.51 15.90 13.26
CA SER A 340 -6.29 17.26 13.74
C SER A 340 -7.45 17.83 14.55
N LEU A 341 -8.62 17.19 14.52
CA LEU A 341 -9.80 17.64 15.26
C LEU A 341 -9.95 16.91 16.61
N PRO A 342 -10.49 17.56 17.65
CA PRO A 342 -10.85 16.86 18.89
C PRO A 342 -11.73 15.65 18.62
N SER A 343 -11.44 14.52 19.27
CA SER A 343 -12.30 13.34 19.22
C SER A 343 -13.71 13.67 19.74
N TYR A 344 -14.73 13.05 19.15
CA TYR A 344 -16.11 13.10 19.64
C TYR A 344 -16.26 12.68 21.11
N THR A 345 -15.35 11.82 21.60
CA THR A 345 -15.31 11.41 23.02
C THR A 345 -14.84 12.52 23.95
N LYS A 346 -14.06 13.49 23.44
CA LYS A 346 -13.54 14.64 24.20
C LYS A 346 -14.43 15.87 24.05
N SER A 347 -14.93 16.15 22.85
CA SER A 347 -15.88 17.23 22.60
C SER A 347 -16.97 16.76 21.66
N ARG A 348 -18.22 16.97 22.07
CA ARG A 348 -19.42 16.69 21.25
C ARG A 348 -19.88 17.91 20.45
N GLU A 349 -19.13 19.01 20.51
CA GLU A 349 -19.45 20.22 19.76
C GLU A 349 -19.39 19.95 18.26
N PHE A 350 -20.36 20.49 17.54
CA PHE A 350 -20.34 20.48 16.10
C PHE A 350 -19.22 21.38 15.60
N ILE A 351 -18.26 20.80 14.87
CA ILE A 351 -17.17 21.55 14.24
C ILE A 351 -17.55 21.77 12.77
N GLY A 352 -17.88 23.02 12.44
CA GLY A 352 -18.16 23.44 11.08
C GLY A 352 -16.93 23.37 10.16
N CYS A 353 -17.19 23.45 8.85
CA CYS A 353 -16.22 23.25 7.77
C CYS A 353 -14.95 24.09 7.89
N MET A 354 -15.07 25.34 8.32
CA MET A 354 -13.93 26.25 8.49
C MET A 354 -13.46 26.33 9.95
N GLN A 355 -14.27 25.86 10.90
CA GLN A 355 -13.95 25.93 12.32
C GLN A 355 -12.80 24.98 12.68
N GLY A 356 -12.59 23.92 11.91
CA GLY A 356 -11.44 23.02 12.09
C GLY A 356 -10.07 23.69 11.94
N TYR A 357 -9.98 24.86 11.27
CA TYR A 357 -8.72 25.58 11.10
C TYR A 357 -8.21 26.24 12.38
N SER A 358 -9.05 26.44 13.40
CA SER A 358 -8.58 26.96 14.69
C SER A 358 -7.54 26.03 15.35
N TYR A 359 -7.63 24.73 15.09
CA TYR A 359 -6.71 23.70 15.58
C TYR A 359 -5.45 23.53 14.71
N TRP A 360 -5.27 24.36 13.66
CA TRP A 360 -4.28 24.12 12.60
C TRP A 360 -2.81 24.20 13.06
N ARG A 361 -2.50 24.88 14.16
CA ARG A 361 -1.12 25.05 14.64
C ARG A 361 -0.69 24.01 15.69
N ASP A 362 -1.65 23.40 16.38
CA ASP A 362 -1.37 22.46 17.45
C ASP A 362 -0.99 21.08 16.90
N PRO A 363 -0.26 20.24 17.67
CA PRO A 363 -0.17 18.81 17.42
C PRO A 363 -1.54 18.17 17.16
N ASN A 364 -1.58 17.12 16.35
CA ASN A 364 -2.81 16.36 16.12
C ASN A 364 -3.27 15.77 17.47
N PRO A 365 -4.48 16.11 17.99
CA PRO A 365 -4.96 15.59 19.27
C PRO A 365 -5.23 14.08 19.26
N ASN A 366 -5.31 13.46 18.08
CA ASN A 366 -5.40 12.02 17.90
C ASN A 366 -4.18 11.55 17.10
N VAL A 367 -3.42 10.61 17.66
CA VAL A 367 -2.27 10.01 16.97
C VAL A 367 -2.79 9.15 15.82
N LEU A 368 -2.33 9.45 14.60
CA LEU A 368 -2.71 8.70 13.40
C LEU A 368 -1.83 7.45 13.23
N VAL A 369 -1.96 6.52 14.18
CA VAL A 369 -1.09 5.34 14.31
C VAL A 369 -1.02 4.54 12.99
N GLY A 370 0.20 4.26 12.53
CA GLY A 370 0.46 3.47 11.32
C GLY A 370 0.39 4.24 10.00
N ALA A 371 0.13 5.54 10.03
CA ALA A 371 0.20 6.38 8.83
C ALA A 371 1.66 6.65 8.44
N LEU A 372 1.99 6.44 7.17
CA LEU A 372 3.26 6.85 6.59
C LEU A 372 3.11 8.24 5.97
N VAL A 373 3.82 9.23 6.52
CA VAL A 373 3.83 10.60 5.97
C VAL A 373 4.68 10.68 4.70
N GLY A 374 4.66 11.82 4.00
CA GLY A 374 5.44 12.06 2.78
C GLY A 374 6.96 12.00 2.92
N GLY A 375 7.49 12.19 4.13
CA GLY A 375 8.91 12.01 4.45
C GLY A 375 9.75 13.27 4.20
N PRO A 376 11.09 13.16 4.30
CA PRO A 376 11.99 14.30 4.20
C PRO A 376 12.17 14.76 2.75
N ASP A 377 12.78 15.94 2.57
CA ASP A 377 13.25 16.39 1.27
C ASP A 377 14.56 15.70 0.83
N LEU A 378 15.12 16.12 -0.31
CA LEU A 378 16.32 15.53 -0.90
C LEU A 378 17.56 15.63 0.01
N ASN A 379 17.57 16.55 0.98
CA ASN A 379 18.68 16.77 1.91
C ASN A 379 18.47 16.05 3.25
N ASP A 380 17.50 15.14 3.34
CA ASP A 380 17.11 14.47 4.58
C ASP A 380 16.49 15.42 5.63
N GLU A 381 16.00 16.60 5.22
CA GLU A 381 15.35 17.55 6.11
C GLU A 381 13.82 17.35 6.13
N PHE A 382 13.25 17.31 7.34
CA PHE A 382 11.82 17.17 7.58
C PHE A 382 11.31 18.27 8.50
N ARG A 383 10.21 18.92 8.10
CA ARG A 383 9.52 19.93 8.91
C ARG A 383 8.14 19.42 9.29
N ASP A 384 7.96 19.16 10.58
CA ASP A 384 6.68 18.72 11.16
C ASP A 384 5.68 19.88 11.25
N GLU A 385 5.22 20.31 10.08
CA GLU A 385 4.27 21.39 9.87
C GLU A 385 3.07 20.87 9.07
N ARG A 386 1.87 21.05 9.60
CA ARG A 386 0.64 20.57 8.94
C ARG A 386 0.40 21.22 7.57
N SER A 387 0.88 22.44 7.36
CA SER A 387 0.84 23.13 6.05
C SER A 387 1.83 22.57 5.04
N ASN A 388 2.86 21.85 5.49
CA ASN A 388 3.85 21.23 4.62
C ASN A 388 3.35 19.87 4.10
N TYR A 389 2.25 19.89 3.36
CA TYR A 389 1.60 18.69 2.83
C TYR A 389 2.54 17.82 1.97
N MET A 390 3.57 18.40 1.34
CA MET A 390 4.58 17.61 0.62
C MET A 390 5.27 16.55 1.50
N GLN A 391 5.54 16.90 2.76
CA GLN A 391 6.24 16.04 3.72
C GLN A 391 5.30 15.40 4.75
N THR A 392 4.21 16.08 5.14
CA THR A 392 3.33 15.65 6.24
C THR A 392 2.02 14.99 5.79
N GLU A 393 1.77 14.88 4.47
CA GLU A 393 0.59 14.17 3.95
C GLU A 393 0.68 12.67 4.22
N ALA A 394 -0.38 12.14 4.82
CA ALA A 394 -0.55 10.72 5.05
C ALA A 394 -1.57 10.15 4.06
N CYS A 395 -1.12 9.25 3.19
CA CYS A 395 -1.93 8.67 2.13
C CYS A 395 -1.98 7.13 2.20
N LYS A 396 -3.11 6.54 1.79
CA LYS A 396 -3.28 5.07 1.81
C LYS A 396 -2.24 4.35 0.96
N TYR A 397 -1.89 4.90 -0.20
CA TYR A 397 -0.89 4.33 -1.10
C TYR A 397 0.55 4.44 -0.57
N ASN A 398 0.80 5.26 0.46
CA ASN A 398 2.09 5.26 1.17
C ASN A 398 2.22 4.01 2.04
N THR A 399 1.16 3.71 2.81
CA THR A 399 1.15 2.64 3.82
C THR A 399 0.84 1.27 3.22
N ALA A 400 0.02 1.17 2.16
CA ALA A 400 -0.44 -0.11 1.63
C ALA A 400 0.69 -1.11 1.27
N PRO A 401 1.78 -0.72 0.60
CA PRO A 401 2.88 -1.63 0.28
C PRO A 401 3.65 -2.12 1.51
N LEU A 402 3.72 -1.30 2.57
CA LEU A 402 4.43 -1.65 3.80
C LEU A 402 3.84 -2.87 4.49
N VAL A 403 2.53 -3.13 4.35
CA VAL A 403 1.89 -4.31 4.94
C VAL A 403 2.54 -5.59 4.41
N GLY A 404 2.80 -5.66 3.11
CA GLY A 404 3.47 -6.82 2.50
C GLY A 404 4.93 -6.96 2.93
N VAL A 405 5.65 -5.84 3.01
CA VAL A 405 7.05 -5.84 3.47
C VAL A 405 7.16 -6.26 4.93
N PHE A 406 6.34 -5.70 5.81
CA PHE A 406 6.31 -6.08 7.22
C PHE A 406 5.88 -7.53 7.43
N ALA A 407 4.92 -8.05 6.64
CA ALA A 407 4.56 -9.46 6.70
C ALA A 407 5.77 -10.37 6.38
N LYS A 408 6.56 -10.02 5.36
CA LYS A 408 7.79 -10.75 5.01
C LYS A 408 8.85 -10.64 6.11
N LEU A 409 9.14 -9.43 6.59
CA LEU A 409 10.16 -9.24 7.63
C LEU A 409 9.78 -9.98 8.91
N HIS A 410 8.51 -9.94 9.31
CA HIS A 410 8.00 -10.67 10.46
C HIS A 410 8.07 -12.20 10.29
N SER A 411 7.85 -12.73 9.08
CA SER A 411 7.98 -14.18 8.86
C SER A 411 9.41 -14.66 9.10
N LEU A 412 10.41 -13.85 8.72
CA LEU A 412 11.82 -14.19 8.91
C LEU A 412 12.23 -14.19 10.39
N GLU A 413 11.66 -13.29 11.21
CA GLU A 413 11.89 -13.28 12.66
C GLU A 413 11.33 -14.52 13.36
N ASN A 414 10.23 -15.08 12.86
CA ASN A 414 9.64 -16.30 13.42
C ASN A 414 10.36 -17.59 12.98
N ASP A 415 11.10 -17.53 11.87
CA ASP A 415 11.91 -18.63 11.34
C ASP A 415 13.36 -18.64 11.91
N SER A 416 13.74 -17.59 12.67
CA SER A 416 15.06 -17.40 13.32
C SER A 416 15.03 -17.85 14.77
#